data_AF-A0A921E3T8-F1
#
_entry.id   AF-A0A921E3T8-F1
#
_cell.length_a   1.000
_cell.length_b   1.000
_cell.length_c   1.000
_cell.angle_alpha   90.00
_cell.angle_beta   90.00
_cell.angle_gamma   90.00
#
_symmetry.space_group_name_H-M   'P 1'
#
loop_
_entity.id
_entity.type
_entity.pdbx_description
1 polymer ?
#
loop_
_entity_poly.entity_id
_entity_poly.type
_entity_poly.pdbx_seq_one_letter_code
_entity_poly.pdbx_strand_id
1 'polypeptide(L)'
;MPIASGSTRRIAYVPEATFGVTPATPSFKTFRTTGGGPRTNKTTDTSEEIRADRNVTDEMHLGQDVAGAYNTEWSYGGFTDDMLEAVLFGSWAANVLKNGTAPKSFTFEERVDLGGGNQSFSRFAGTMINGLSLAIAARSKVTGSVSVMAQKETLDTAIVTGATYAAASTTPISTASANIAALQVAGLPAPKVRSLSLEITNNLRTRPLVGSLYTDSFGYGRFEATGTLEAYFETNDLYQRVLDHGSGVLSFNIGNAANQKYALLLPKIIFGNGERRPGGNTDDVMVSIPFRAVYDQTTDATLQITRGVA
;
A
#
# COMPACT_ATOMS: atom_id res chain seq x y z
N MET A 1 24.29 -27.56 7.71
CA MET A 1 23.47 -26.88 6.69
C MET A 1 23.32 -25.44 7.13
N PRO A 2 23.72 -24.45 6.32
CA PRO A 2 23.49 -23.06 6.69
C PRO A 2 21.97 -22.78 6.75
N ILE A 3 21.57 -21.97 7.73
CA ILE A 3 20.18 -21.52 7.93
C ILE A 3 20.10 -20.11 7.35
N ALA A 4 19.04 -19.82 6.59
CA ALA A 4 18.84 -18.51 5.99
C ALA A 4 18.72 -17.39 7.04
N SER A 5 19.25 -16.21 6.72
CA SER A 5 19.14 -15.01 7.56
C SER A 5 18.27 -13.94 6.92
N GLY A 6 17.22 -13.53 7.64
CA GLY A 6 16.29 -12.48 7.20
C GLY A 6 16.91 -11.09 7.05
N SER A 7 18.06 -10.82 7.68
CA SER A 7 18.76 -9.53 7.56
C SER A 7 19.42 -9.29 6.20
N THR A 8 19.62 -10.36 5.41
CA THR A 8 20.23 -10.31 4.07
C THR A 8 19.22 -10.29 2.94
N ARG A 9 17.93 -10.25 3.30
CA ARG A 9 16.81 -10.27 2.38
C ARG A 9 16.79 -9.02 1.50
N ARG A 10 16.67 -9.21 0.19
CA ARG A 10 16.54 -8.12 -0.78
C ARG A 10 15.22 -8.27 -1.51
N ILE A 11 14.45 -7.20 -1.60
CA ILE A 11 13.24 -7.16 -2.41
C ILE A 11 13.45 -6.20 -3.58
N ALA A 12 13.05 -6.65 -4.75
CA ALA A 12 13.08 -5.86 -5.97
C ALA A 12 11.76 -6.01 -6.74
N TYR A 13 11.47 -5.07 -7.63
CA TYR A 13 10.28 -5.08 -8.47
C TYR A 13 10.59 -4.55 -9.86
N VAL A 14 9.80 -4.97 -10.85
CA VAL A 14 9.89 -4.51 -12.24
C VAL A 14 8.48 -4.43 -12.82
N PRO A 15 8.15 -3.38 -13.59
CA PRO A 15 6.87 -3.30 -14.29
C PRO A 15 6.76 -4.38 -15.36
N GLU A 16 5.56 -4.91 -15.55
CA GLU A 16 5.25 -5.88 -16.60
C GLU A 16 4.56 -5.17 -17.78
N ALA A 17 4.94 -5.54 -19.01
CA ALA A 17 4.22 -5.09 -20.21
C ALA A 17 2.93 -5.90 -20.43
N THR A 18 2.89 -7.14 -19.95
CA THR A 18 1.75 -8.03 -20.00
C THR A 18 1.60 -8.69 -18.66
N PHE A 19 0.37 -8.69 -18.11
CA PHE A 19 0.07 -9.26 -16.80
C PHE A 19 0.60 -10.70 -16.68
N GLY A 20 1.36 -10.97 -15.62
CA GLY A 20 1.87 -12.32 -15.34
C GLY A 20 3.13 -12.71 -16.11
N VAL A 21 3.65 -11.81 -16.96
CA VAL A 21 4.84 -12.04 -17.78
C VAL A 21 5.98 -11.13 -17.32
N THR A 22 6.93 -11.72 -16.60
CA THR A 22 8.18 -11.06 -16.24
C THR A 22 8.99 -10.74 -17.51
N PRO A 23 9.52 -9.51 -17.66
CA PRO A 23 10.39 -9.17 -18.79
C PRO A 23 11.59 -10.10 -18.90
N ALA A 24 12.01 -10.44 -20.14
CA ALA A 24 13.11 -11.38 -20.39
C ALA A 24 14.46 -10.88 -19.87
N THR A 25 14.70 -9.56 -19.93
CA THR A 25 15.88 -8.88 -19.37
C THR A 25 15.42 -7.80 -18.38
N PRO A 26 14.99 -8.18 -17.17
CA PRO A 26 14.29 -7.28 -16.27
C PRO A 26 15.25 -6.26 -15.64
N SER A 27 14.88 -4.98 -15.72
CA SER A 27 15.55 -3.90 -14.98
C SER A 27 14.86 -3.70 -13.62
N PHE A 28 15.20 -4.56 -12.67
CA PHE A 28 14.64 -4.52 -11.33
C PHE A 28 15.07 -3.25 -10.59
N LYS A 29 14.16 -2.68 -9.81
CA LYS A 29 14.42 -1.63 -8.82
C LYS A 29 14.31 -2.23 -7.43
N THR A 30 15.32 -2.02 -6.60
CA THR A 30 15.27 -2.43 -5.18
C THR A 30 14.59 -1.36 -4.33
N PHE A 31 13.98 -1.74 -3.22
CA PHE A 31 13.37 -0.78 -2.28
C PHE A 31 13.64 -1.15 -0.82
N ARG A 32 13.48 -0.16 0.05
CA ARG A 32 13.69 -0.28 1.50
C ARG A 32 12.40 -0.80 2.12
N THR A 33 12.44 -2.01 2.66
CA THR A 33 11.32 -2.63 3.38
C THR A 33 11.65 -2.74 4.86
N THR A 34 10.63 -2.62 5.72
CA THR A 34 10.72 -2.90 7.15
C THR A 34 10.17 -4.28 7.52
N GLY A 35 9.65 -5.03 6.55
CA GLY A 35 9.10 -6.36 6.75
C GLY A 35 7.91 -6.67 5.85
N GLY A 36 7.22 -7.76 6.17
CA GLY A 36 6.10 -8.27 5.38
C GLY A 36 6.56 -9.05 4.14
N GLY A 37 5.60 -9.44 3.32
CA GLY A 37 5.81 -10.21 2.11
C GLY A 37 4.51 -10.88 1.68
N PRO A 38 4.31 -11.07 0.37
CA PRO A 38 3.23 -11.91 -0.15
C PRO A 38 3.45 -13.36 0.26
N ARG A 39 2.35 -14.05 0.52
CA ARG A 39 2.33 -15.50 0.77
C ARG A 39 1.44 -16.16 -0.27
N THR A 40 1.92 -17.29 -0.78
CA THR A 40 1.11 -18.24 -1.54
C THR A 40 0.17 -18.99 -0.60
N ASN A 41 -1.13 -18.85 -0.83
CA ASN A 41 -2.18 -19.63 -0.18
C ASN A 41 -2.71 -20.69 -1.16
N LYS A 42 -2.82 -21.93 -0.69
CA LYS A 42 -3.38 -23.04 -1.46
C LYS A 42 -4.77 -23.35 -0.93
N THR A 43 -5.71 -23.55 -1.84
CA THR A 43 -7.01 -24.14 -1.53
C THR A 43 -6.91 -25.63 -1.81
N THR A 44 -7.10 -26.44 -0.78
CA THR A 44 -7.12 -27.90 -0.88
C THR A 44 -8.46 -28.43 -0.42
N ASP A 45 -8.79 -29.65 -0.85
CA ASP A 45 -9.94 -30.39 -0.36
C ASP A 45 -9.57 -31.86 -0.18
N THR A 46 -10.25 -32.55 0.72
CA THR A 46 -10.00 -33.97 0.97
C THR A 46 -11.00 -34.82 0.20
N SER A 47 -10.55 -35.95 -0.31
CA SER A 47 -11.47 -36.91 -0.92
C SER A 47 -12.53 -37.37 0.08
N GLU A 48 -13.80 -37.30 -0.31
CA GLU A 48 -14.95 -37.83 0.47
C GLU A 48 -15.13 -39.35 0.31
N GLU A 49 -14.17 -40.03 -0.32
CA GLU A 49 -14.23 -41.48 -0.55
C GLU A 49 -14.29 -42.26 0.78
N ILE A 50 -15.37 -43.02 0.97
CA ILE A 50 -15.57 -43.83 2.18
C ILE A 50 -14.79 -45.13 2.06
N ARG A 51 -13.73 -45.27 2.87
CA ARG A 51 -13.00 -46.53 3.03
C ARG A 51 -13.32 -47.28 4.31
N ALA A 52 -13.24 -48.60 4.22
CA ALA A 52 -13.39 -49.50 5.36
C ALA A 52 -12.32 -49.32 6.45
N ASP A 53 -11.16 -48.77 6.10
CA ASP A 53 -10.06 -48.47 7.03
C ASP A 53 -10.16 -47.06 7.65
N ARG A 54 -11.20 -46.27 7.30
CA ARG A 54 -11.51 -44.94 7.85
C ARG A 54 -10.38 -43.90 7.66
N ASN A 55 -9.52 -44.11 6.67
CA ASN A 55 -8.42 -43.19 6.36
C ASN A 55 -8.79 -42.21 5.23
N VAL A 56 -8.20 -41.01 5.25
CA VAL A 56 -8.24 -40.05 4.15
C VAL A 56 -7.39 -40.57 3.00
N THR A 57 -7.96 -40.65 1.79
CA THR A 57 -7.26 -41.23 0.62
C THR A 57 -6.40 -40.25 -0.13
N ASP A 58 -6.88 -39.01 -0.25
CA ASP A 58 -6.23 -37.99 -1.05
C ASP A 58 -6.59 -36.59 -0.54
N GLU A 59 -5.68 -35.65 -0.82
CA GLU A 59 -5.87 -34.22 -0.63
C GLU A 59 -5.57 -33.53 -1.96
N MET A 60 -6.61 -33.03 -2.61
CA MET A 60 -6.52 -32.43 -3.93
C MET A 60 -6.23 -30.94 -3.84
N HIS A 61 -5.34 -30.44 -4.70
CA HIS A 61 -5.04 -29.01 -4.82
C HIS A 61 -6.03 -28.36 -5.80
N LEU A 62 -6.90 -27.49 -5.31
CA LEU A 62 -7.98 -26.87 -6.06
C LEU A 62 -7.65 -25.48 -6.60
N GLY A 63 -6.79 -24.72 -5.93
CA GLY A 63 -6.49 -23.34 -6.32
C GLY A 63 -5.27 -22.76 -5.61
N GLN A 64 -4.65 -21.76 -6.21
CA GLN A 64 -3.53 -21.05 -5.62
C GLN A 64 -3.66 -19.54 -5.83
N ASP A 65 -3.62 -18.79 -4.74
CA ASP A 65 -3.67 -17.33 -4.73
C ASP A 65 -2.46 -16.78 -3.96
N VAL A 66 -1.94 -15.63 -4.40
CA VAL A 66 -0.86 -14.95 -3.70
C VAL A 66 -1.35 -13.60 -3.18
N ALA A 67 -1.25 -13.39 -1.87
CA ALA A 67 -1.61 -12.12 -1.25
C ALA A 67 -0.69 -11.79 -0.07
N GLY A 68 -0.54 -10.50 0.22
CA GLY A 68 0.15 -10.03 1.42
C GLY A 68 0.44 -8.55 1.33
N ALA A 69 1.38 -8.07 2.13
CA ALA A 69 1.75 -6.66 2.13
C ALA A 69 3.25 -6.47 2.37
N TYR A 70 3.82 -5.44 1.73
CA TYR A 70 5.17 -4.98 2.01
C TYR A 70 5.12 -3.74 2.90
N ASN A 71 5.74 -3.83 4.06
CA ASN A 71 5.84 -2.70 4.98
C ASN A 71 7.06 -1.85 4.63
N THR A 72 6.87 -0.54 4.64
CA THR A 72 7.89 0.45 4.29
C THR A 72 7.84 1.66 5.21
N GLU A 73 8.92 2.40 5.21
CA GLU A 73 8.97 3.74 5.79
C GLU A 73 8.84 4.76 4.68
N TRP A 74 8.08 5.82 4.94
CA TRP A 74 7.80 6.80 3.91
C TRP A 74 9.07 7.58 3.54
N SER A 75 9.38 7.60 2.25
CA SER A 75 10.52 8.32 1.68
C SER A 75 10.15 8.85 0.30
N TYR A 76 10.79 9.95 -0.11
CA TYR A 76 10.52 10.61 -1.39
C TYR A 76 11.20 9.87 -2.55
N GLY A 77 10.44 9.64 -3.63
CA GLY A 77 10.89 9.14 -4.92
C GLY A 77 11.08 7.62 -5.01
N GLY A 78 11.39 7.16 -6.22
CA GLY A 78 11.68 5.75 -6.51
C GLY A 78 10.45 4.85 -6.30
N PHE A 79 10.52 3.95 -5.32
CA PHE A 79 9.46 3.00 -5.00
C PHE A 79 8.13 3.69 -4.67
N THR A 80 8.16 4.77 -3.89
CA THR A 80 6.94 5.47 -3.48
C THR A 80 6.20 6.04 -4.70
N ASP A 81 6.91 6.59 -5.68
CA ASP A 81 6.30 7.11 -6.92
C ASP A 81 5.62 6.00 -7.72
N ASP A 82 6.32 4.87 -7.93
CA ASP A 82 5.83 3.74 -8.73
C ASP A 82 4.62 3.07 -8.04
N MET A 83 4.64 2.94 -6.70
CA MET A 83 3.53 2.37 -5.94
C MET A 83 2.33 3.31 -5.85
N LEU A 84 2.55 4.62 -5.75
CA LEU A 84 1.48 5.62 -5.80
C LEU A 84 0.77 5.59 -7.15
N GLU A 85 1.51 5.55 -8.26
CA GLU A 85 0.87 5.38 -9.57
C GLU A 85 0.07 4.08 -9.68
N ALA A 86 0.61 2.99 -9.13
CA ALA A 86 -0.02 1.68 -9.17
C ALA A 86 -1.29 1.61 -8.33
N VAL A 87 -1.32 2.20 -7.13
CA VAL A 87 -2.52 2.20 -6.28
C VAL A 87 -3.58 3.17 -6.77
N LEU A 88 -3.21 4.28 -7.40
CA LEU A 88 -4.18 5.23 -7.97
C LEU A 88 -4.67 4.84 -9.38
N PHE A 89 -4.12 3.78 -10.01
CA PHE A 89 -4.38 3.46 -11.42
C PHE A 89 -4.23 4.67 -12.34
N GLY A 90 -3.24 5.50 -12.02
CA GLY A 90 -2.98 6.78 -12.66
C GLY A 90 -1.56 6.85 -13.21
N SER A 91 -1.25 7.98 -13.85
CA SER A 91 0.09 8.31 -14.29
C SER A 91 0.44 9.73 -13.89
N TRP A 92 1.69 9.96 -13.49
CA TRP A 92 2.20 11.31 -13.21
C TRP A 92 2.20 12.14 -14.49
N ALA A 93 1.48 13.26 -14.48
CA ALA A 93 1.48 14.27 -15.53
C ALA A 93 1.83 15.63 -14.92
N ALA A 94 2.91 16.26 -15.40
CA ALA A 94 3.41 17.52 -14.85
C ALA A 94 3.53 17.51 -13.30
N ASN A 95 4.04 16.41 -12.74
CA ASN A 95 4.16 16.15 -11.30
C ASN A 95 2.85 16.03 -10.51
N VAL A 96 1.70 15.91 -11.19
CA VAL A 96 0.40 15.65 -10.57
C VAL A 96 -0.05 14.23 -10.92
N LEU A 97 -0.54 13.51 -9.91
CA LEU A 97 -1.16 12.19 -10.02
C LEU A 97 -2.59 12.27 -9.52
N LYS A 98 -3.52 11.70 -10.27
CA LYS A 98 -4.95 11.60 -9.92
C LYS A 98 -5.37 10.14 -9.98
N ASN A 99 -6.42 9.78 -9.24
CA ASN A 99 -7.01 8.44 -9.36
C ASN A 99 -7.57 8.26 -10.78
N GLY A 100 -7.18 7.18 -11.43
CA GLY A 100 -7.54 6.85 -12.81
C GLY A 100 -8.11 5.43 -12.93
N THR A 101 -8.00 4.87 -14.13
CA THR A 101 -8.56 3.56 -14.49
C THR A 101 -7.55 2.63 -15.15
N ALA A 102 -6.28 3.02 -15.25
CA ALA A 102 -5.23 2.25 -15.93
C ALA A 102 -4.46 1.38 -14.91
N PRO A 103 -4.74 0.06 -14.84
CA PRO A 103 -4.04 -0.83 -13.92
C PRO A 103 -2.58 -1.01 -14.34
N LYS A 104 -1.71 -1.19 -13.35
CA LYS A 104 -0.28 -1.48 -13.54
C LYS A 104 0.04 -2.81 -12.84
N SER A 105 0.73 -3.70 -13.52
CA SER A 105 1.21 -4.96 -12.96
C SER A 105 2.73 -4.99 -12.87
N PHE A 106 3.23 -5.72 -11.89
CA PHE A 106 4.65 -5.81 -11.57
C PHE A 106 5.04 -7.26 -11.29
N THR A 107 6.28 -7.61 -11.60
CA THR A 107 6.92 -8.79 -10.99
C THR A 107 7.71 -8.33 -9.77
N PHE A 108 7.42 -8.87 -8.59
CA PHE A 108 8.26 -8.72 -7.41
C PHE A 108 9.22 -9.90 -7.29
N GLU A 109 10.44 -9.65 -6.83
CA GLU A 109 11.45 -10.67 -6.55
C GLU A 109 11.98 -10.49 -5.13
N GLU A 110 11.91 -11.54 -4.33
CA GLU A 110 12.50 -11.63 -3.01
C GLU A 110 13.70 -12.59 -3.05
N ARG A 111 14.87 -12.07 -2.69
CA ARG A 111 16.10 -12.86 -2.56
C ARG A 111 16.39 -13.10 -1.09
N VAL A 112 16.64 -14.36 -0.74
CA VAL A 112 17.13 -14.77 0.58
C VAL A 112 18.44 -15.55 0.41
N ASP A 113 19.44 -15.23 1.22
CA ASP A 113 20.68 -15.99 1.29
C ASP A 113 20.48 -17.23 2.18
N LEU A 114 20.64 -18.41 1.59
CA LEU A 114 20.55 -19.70 2.29
C LEU A 114 21.89 -20.07 2.96
N GLY A 115 22.95 -19.30 2.70
CA GLY A 115 24.32 -19.53 3.13
C GLY A 115 25.06 -20.58 2.30
N GLY A 116 26.39 -20.57 2.41
CA GLY A 116 27.26 -21.43 1.60
C GLY A 116 27.28 -21.08 0.11
N GLY A 117 26.92 -19.84 -0.25
CA GLY A 117 26.83 -19.38 -1.64
C GLY A 117 25.50 -19.65 -2.34
N ASN A 118 24.57 -20.36 -1.67
CA ASN A 118 23.24 -20.66 -2.20
C ASN A 118 22.27 -19.50 -1.96
N GLN A 119 21.47 -19.19 -2.97
CA GLN A 119 20.49 -18.11 -2.92
C GLN A 119 19.14 -18.66 -3.35
N SER A 120 18.08 -18.18 -2.71
CA SER A 120 16.70 -18.45 -3.10
C SER A 120 16.08 -17.16 -3.63
N PHE A 121 15.46 -17.24 -4.80
CA PHE A 121 14.71 -16.17 -5.43
C PHE A 121 13.24 -16.57 -5.54
N SER A 122 12.37 -15.97 -4.72
CA SER A 122 10.92 -16.06 -4.89
C SER A 122 10.46 -14.93 -5.80
N ARG A 123 9.87 -15.28 -6.95
CA ARG A 123 9.33 -14.33 -7.93
C ARG A 123 7.81 -14.40 -7.96
N PHE A 124 7.19 -13.24 -7.76
CA PHE A 124 5.75 -13.04 -7.76
C PHE A 124 5.37 -12.27 -9.03
N ALA A 125 4.97 -13.00 -10.07
CA ALA A 125 4.55 -12.42 -11.34
C ALA A 125 3.05 -12.05 -11.31
N GLY A 126 2.66 -11.05 -12.10
CA GLY A 126 1.29 -10.56 -12.16
C GLY A 126 0.87 -9.89 -10.85
N THR A 127 1.77 -9.17 -10.19
CA THR A 127 1.45 -8.48 -8.94
C THR A 127 0.74 -7.17 -9.22
N MET A 128 -0.47 -6.99 -8.68
CA MET A 128 -1.19 -5.73 -8.64
C MET A 128 -1.26 -5.19 -7.21
N ILE A 129 -1.27 -3.87 -7.09
CA ILE A 129 -1.39 -3.19 -5.80
C ILE A 129 -2.87 -3.05 -5.45
N ASN A 130 -3.30 -3.76 -4.41
CA ASN A 130 -4.68 -3.72 -3.93
C ASN A 130 -4.94 -2.49 -3.06
N GLY A 131 -3.95 -2.05 -2.29
CA GLY A 131 -4.13 -0.90 -1.41
C GLY A 131 -2.83 -0.35 -0.85
N LEU A 132 -2.93 0.84 -0.28
CA LEU A 132 -1.84 1.55 0.37
C LEU A 132 -2.33 2.16 1.67
N SER A 133 -1.65 1.84 2.76
CA SER A 133 -1.84 2.47 4.06
C SER A 133 -0.74 3.50 4.32
N LEU A 134 -1.11 4.61 4.94
CA LEU A 134 -0.21 5.64 5.42
C LEU A 134 -0.60 6.01 6.85
N ALA A 135 0.32 5.83 7.78
CA ALA A 135 0.12 6.19 9.18
C ALA A 135 1.11 7.26 9.60
N ILE A 136 0.58 8.41 10.03
CA ILE A 136 1.32 9.56 10.53
C ILE A 136 0.93 9.72 11.99
N ALA A 137 1.83 9.40 12.91
CA ALA A 137 1.62 9.58 14.35
C ALA A 137 2.63 10.57 14.91
N ALA A 138 2.18 11.51 15.75
CA ALA A 138 3.05 12.48 16.40
C ALA A 138 4.21 11.79 17.14
N ARG A 139 5.40 12.39 17.05
CA ARG A 139 6.66 11.87 17.64
C ARG A 139 7.10 10.49 17.09
N SER A 140 6.60 10.10 15.92
CA SER A 140 7.00 8.86 15.25
C SER A 140 7.45 9.11 13.80
N LYS A 141 8.10 8.09 13.23
CA LYS A 141 8.36 7.99 11.79
C LYS A 141 7.06 7.74 11.03
N VAL A 142 6.95 8.23 9.81
CA VAL A 142 5.81 7.93 8.96
C VAL A 142 5.99 6.54 8.36
N THR A 143 5.01 5.67 8.60
CA THR A 143 5.01 4.28 8.11
C THR A 143 3.97 4.09 7.03
N GLY A 144 4.25 3.24 6.05
CA GLY A 144 3.27 2.84 5.05
C GLY A 144 3.32 1.34 4.77
N SER A 145 2.19 0.78 4.35
CA SER A 145 2.09 -0.61 3.90
C SER A 145 1.48 -0.66 2.51
N VAL A 146 2.07 -1.48 1.65
CA VAL A 146 1.58 -1.70 0.29
C VAL A 146 1.01 -3.10 0.22
N SER A 147 -0.31 -3.20 0.10
CA SER A 147 -1.04 -4.46 -0.03
C SER A 147 -0.99 -4.93 -1.48
N VAL A 148 -0.53 -6.17 -1.69
CA VAL A 148 -0.27 -6.75 -2.99
C VAL A 148 -1.06 -8.05 -3.18
N MET A 149 -1.45 -8.30 -4.43
CA MET A 149 -1.99 -9.59 -4.87
C MET A 149 -1.29 -10.01 -6.15
N ALA A 150 -0.82 -11.25 -6.24
CA ALA A 150 -0.08 -11.76 -7.38
C ALA A 150 -0.73 -13.02 -7.96
N GLN A 151 -0.45 -13.30 -9.23
CA GLN A 151 -1.00 -14.46 -9.92
C GLN A 151 -0.33 -15.76 -9.49
N LYS A 152 1.00 -15.76 -9.39
CA LYS A 152 1.79 -16.96 -9.09
C LYS A 152 3.09 -16.61 -8.39
N GLU A 153 3.58 -17.55 -7.61
CA GLU A 153 4.94 -17.56 -7.08
C GLU A 153 5.77 -18.62 -7.81
N THR A 154 6.99 -18.27 -8.19
CA THR A 154 7.98 -19.20 -8.75
C THR A 154 9.29 -19.07 -8.00
N LEU A 155 9.92 -20.20 -7.68
CA LEU A 155 11.20 -20.26 -6.98
C LEU A 155 12.32 -20.55 -7.96
N ASP A 156 13.44 -19.88 -7.79
CA ASP A 156 14.65 -20.07 -8.58
C ASP A 156 15.90 -19.93 -7.69
N THR A 157 17.03 -20.47 -8.13
CA THR A 157 18.32 -20.38 -7.42
C THR A 157 19.26 -19.36 -8.06
N ALA A 158 18.92 -18.85 -9.25
CA ALA A 158 19.70 -17.85 -9.98
C ALA A 158 18.85 -16.64 -10.35
N ILE A 159 19.50 -15.50 -10.64
CA ILE A 159 18.86 -14.32 -11.22
C ILE A 159 18.40 -14.60 -12.65
N VAL A 160 17.42 -13.84 -13.15
CA VAL A 160 17.07 -13.88 -14.58
C VAL A 160 18.27 -13.42 -15.42
N THR A 161 18.54 -14.10 -16.53
CA THR A 161 19.67 -13.75 -17.40
C THR A 161 19.53 -12.31 -17.91
N GLY A 162 20.58 -11.51 -17.74
CA GLY A 162 20.57 -10.09 -18.13
C GLY A 162 19.77 -9.18 -17.20
N ALA A 163 19.31 -9.67 -16.03
CA ALA A 163 18.67 -8.82 -15.03
C ALA A 163 19.63 -7.79 -14.45
N THR A 164 19.14 -6.57 -14.26
CA THR A 164 19.86 -5.50 -13.56
C THR A 164 19.10 -5.09 -12.31
N TYR A 165 19.81 -4.61 -11.30
CA TYR A 165 19.22 -4.19 -10.02
C TYR A 165 19.64 -2.76 -9.70
N ALA A 166 18.73 -1.81 -9.92
CA ALA A 166 18.91 -0.43 -9.52
C ALA A 166 18.79 -0.30 -7.98
N ALA A 167 19.71 0.43 -7.37
CA ALA A 167 19.71 0.67 -5.93
C ALA A 167 18.48 1.49 -5.51
N ALA A 168 17.98 1.21 -4.30
CA ALA A 168 16.90 1.98 -3.70
C ALA A 168 17.30 3.45 -3.50
N SER A 169 16.32 4.35 -3.52
CA SER A 169 16.53 5.76 -3.20
C SER A 169 17.16 5.92 -1.80
N THR A 170 18.14 6.82 -1.69
CA THR A 170 18.82 7.15 -0.42
C THR A 170 18.18 8.35 0.29
N THR A 171 17.00 8.80 -0.16
CA THR A 171 16.29 9.91 0.49
C THR A 171 16.01 9.59 1.96
N PRO A 172 16.12 10.60 2.85
CA PRO A 172 15.88 10.40 4.27
C PRO A 172 14.40 10.07 4.53
N ILE A 173 14.16 9.27 5.57
CA ILE A 173 12.81 8.86 5.99
C ILE A 173 12.07 10.07 6.55
N SER A 174 10.80 10.22 6.19
CA SER A 174 9.94 11.29 6.70
C SER A 174 9.46 11.01 8.13
N THR A 175 9.59 12.01 8.99
CA THR A 175 9.11 11.98 10.38
C THR A 175 7.91 12.89 10.56
N ALA A 176 6.94 12.49 11.38
CA ALA A 176 5.72 13.26 11.58
C ALA A 176 5.97 14.64 12.21
N SER A 177 7.06 14.80 12.98
CA SER A 177 7.37 16.02 13.71
C SER A 177 8.08 17.10 12.90
N ALA A 178 8.88 16.71 11.90
CA ALA A 178 9.70 17.66 11.13
C ALA A 178 9.28 17.77 9.65
N ASN A 179 8.52 16.80 9.13
CA ASN A 179 8.35 16.62 7.69
C ASN A 179 6.88 16.68 7.25
N ILE A 180 5.96 17.02 8.15
CA ILE A 180 4.56 17.31 7.83
C ILE A 180 4.35 18.83 7.90
N ALA A 181 3.87 19.40 6.80
CA ALA A 181 3.60 20.84 6.70
C ALA A 181 2.25 21.09 6.03
N ALA A 182 1.72 22.31 6.21
CA ALA A 182 0.50 22.78 5.56
C ALA A 182 -0.72 21.84 5.76
N LEU A 183 -0.84 21.22 6.93
CA LEU A 183 -2.01 20.39 7.24
C LEU A 183 -3.25 21.26 7.36
N GLN A 184 -4.20 21.04 6.45
CA GLN A 184 -5.51 21.66 6.43
C GLN A 184 -6.56 20.57 6.54
N VAL A 185 -7.50 20.73 7.47
CA VAL A 185 -8.63 19.84 7.64
C VAL A 185 -9.90 20.67 7.56
N ALA A 186 -10.84 20.25 6.73
CA ALA A 186 -12.11 20.94 6.52
C ALA A 186 -11.97 22.40 6.05
N GLY A 187 -10.86 22.76 5.39
CA GLY A 187 -10.57 24.16 5.03
C GLY A 187 -10.21 25.07 6.21
N LEU A 188 -10.05 24.53 7.42
CA LEU A 188 -9.47 25.26 8.56
C LEU A 188 -7.94 25.09 8.56
N PRO A 189 -7.17 26.18 8.64
CA PRO A 189 -5.72 26.08 8.74
C PRO A 189 -5.30 25.55 10.12
N ALA A 190 -4.39 24.58 10.13
CA ALA A 190 -3.60 24.18 11.30
C ALA A 190 -4.34 23.66 12.56
N PRO A 191 -5.29 22.71 12.47
CA PRO A 191 -5.72 21.98 13.66
C PRO A 191 -4.53 21.18 14.24
N LYS A 192 -4.40 21.14 15.57
CA LYS A 192 -3.40 20.29 16.22
C LYS A 192 -3.83 18.83 16.14
N VAL A 193 -3.21 18.10 15.22
CA VAL A 193 -3.49 16.68 14.96
C VAL A 193 -2.44 15.82 15.64
N ARG A 194 -2.87 14.82 16.41
CA ARG A 194 -2.01 13.83 17.05
C ARG A 194 -1.69 12.67 16.12
N SER A 195 -2.68 12.20 15.36
CA SER A 195 -2.49 11.13 14.39
C SER A 195 -3.41 11.30 13.17
N LEU A 196 -2.90 10.89 12.02
CA LEU A 196 -3.64 10.80 10.77
C LEU A 196 -3.31 9.45 10.13
N SER A 197 -4.33 8.64 9.91
CA SER A 197 -4.26 7.46 9.05
C SER A 197 -4.99 7.70 7.75
N LEU A 198 -4.42 7.24 6.64
CA LEU A 198 -5.03 7.23 5.33
C LEU A 198 -4.88 5.83 4.74
N GLU A 199 -6.01 5.27 4.32
CA GLU A 199 -6.14 3.96 3.70
C GLU A 199 -6.73 4.14 2.31
N ILE A 200 -6.04 3.63 1.30
CA ILE A 200 -6.47 3.64 -0.09
C ILE A 200 -6.64 2.18 -0.52
N THR A 201 -7.81 1.83 -1.06
CA THR A 201 -8.09 0.46 -1.52
C THR A 201 -8.78 0.46 -2.88
N ASN A 202 -8.39 -0.50 -3.73
CA ASN A 202 -8.98 -0.77 -5.04
C ASN A 202 -9.96 -1.95 -5.02
N ASN A 203 -10.09 -2.62 -3.86
CA ASN A 203 -10.98 -3.77 -3.66
C ASN A 203 -10.83 -4.83 -4.76
N LEU A 204 -9.58 -5.21 -5.01
CA LEU A 204 -9.24 -6.23 -6.01
C LEU A 204 -9.77 -7.59 -5.58
N ARG A 205 -10.22 -8.37 -6.57
CA ARG A 205 -10.72 -9.74 -6.36
C ARG A 205 -10.12 -10.71 -7.35
N THR A 206 -9.83 -11.92 -6.89
CA THR A 206 -9.40 -13.03 -7.75
C THR A 206 -10.55 -13.45 -8.66
N ARG A 207 -10.22 -13.85 -9.88
CA ARG A 207 -11.13 -14.46 -10.84
C ARG A 207 -10.60 -15.85 -11.19
N PRO A 208 -11.02 -16.90 -10.45
CA PRO A 208 -10.64 -18.26 -10.79
C PRO A 208 -11.35 -18.68 -12.09
N LEU A 209 -10.64 -19.43 -12.93
CA LEU A 209 -11.16 -19.99 -14.17
C LEU A 209 -11.06 -21.52 -14.12
N VAL A 210 -12.00 -22.20 -14.78
CA VAL A 210 -11.94 -23.66 -14.95
C VAL A 210 -10.74 -24.01 -15.86
N GLY A 211 -9.91 -24.94 -15.41
CA GLY A 211 -8.73 -25.40 -16.15
C GLY A 211 -7.43 -24.62 -15.87
N SER A 212 -7.45 -23.68 -14.92
CA SER A 212 -6.24 -23.00 -14.43
C SER A 212 -6.18 -23.06 -12.91
N LEU A 213 -5.01 -23.38 -12.37
CA LEU A 213 -4.73 -23.31 -10.94
C LEU A 213 -4.58 -21.87 -10.43
N TYR A 214 -4.24 -20.96 -11.35
CA TYR A 214 -3.98 -19.54 -11.09
C TYR A 214 -5.13 -18.66 -11.60
N THR A 215 -5.31 -17.50 -10.98
CA THR A 215 -6.23 -16.48 -11.49
C THR A 215 -5.72 -15.89 -12.81
N ASP A 216 -6.58 -15.76 -13.81
CA ASP A 216 -6.19 -15.20 -15.12
C ASP A 216 -6.02 -13.67 -15.07
N SER A 217 -6.86 -13.00 -14.28
CA SER A 217 -6.82 -11.55 -14.08
C SER A 217 -7.53 -11.17 -12.78
N PHE A 218 -7.19 -9.99 -12.24
CA PHE A 218 -7.90 -9.44 -11.10
C PHE A 218 -9.11 -8.62 -11.54
N GLY A 219 -10.24 -8.84 -10.87
CA GLY A 219 -11.38 -7.92 -10.97
C GLY A 219 -11.11 -6.67 -10.14
N TYR A 220 -11.37 -5.50 -10.73
CA TYR A 220 -11.25 -4.21 -10.05
C TYR A 220 -12.55 -3.87 -9.32
N GLY A 221 -12.44 -3.43 -8.06
CA GLY A 221 -13.54 -2.88 -7.30
C GLY A 221 -13.55 -1.36 -7.38
N ARG A 222 -14.35 -0.73 -6.49
CA ARG A 222 -14.38 0.72 -6.36
C ARG A 222 -13.11 1.21 -5.67
N PHE A 223 -12.54 2.32 -6.17
CA PHE A 223 -11.52 3.08 -5.47
C PHE A 223 -12.13 3.73 -4.21
N GLU A 224 -11.62 3.37 -3.05
CA GLU A 224 -12.02 3.96 -1.77
C GLU A 224 -10.79 4.57 -1.08
N ALA A 225 -10.93 5.83 -0.66
CA ALA A 225 -9.97 6.49 0.19
C ALA A 225 -10.66 6.87 1.50
N THR A 226 -10.20 6.29 2.60
CA THR A 226 -10.77 6.45 3.94
C THR A 226 -9.65 6.70 4.93
N GLY A 227 -9.95 7.25 6.09
CA GLY A 227 -8.95 7.45 7.11
C GLY A 227 -9.54 7.87 8.44
N THR A 228 -8.68 7.96 9.45
CA THR A 228 -9.05 8.47 10.77
C THR A 228 -8.13 9.61 11.13
N LEU A 229 -8.73 10.72 11.56
CA LEU A 229 -8.04 11.87 12.08
C LEU A 229 -8.23 11.93 13.60
N GLU A 230 -7.15 12.01 14.36
CA GLU A 230 -7.21 12.30 15.79
C GLU A 230 -6.66 13.71 16.05
N ALA A 231 -7.53 14.62 16.48
CA ALA A 231 -7.17 16.00 16.78
C ALA A 231 -7.43 16.33 18.25
N TYR A 232 -6.66 17.28 18.77
CA TYR A 232 -6.94 17.88 20.08
C TYR A 232 -8.21 18.73 19.98
N PHE A 233 -9.09 18.62 20.98
CA PHE A 233 -10.33 19.37 21.01
C PHE A 233 -10.08 20.82 21.40
N GLU A 234 -9.81 21.69 20.42
CA GLU A 234 -9.54 23.11 20.65
C GLU A 234 -10.81 23.97 20.52
N THR A 235 -11.71 23.62 19.60
CA THR A 235 -12.94 24.38 19.31
C THR A 235 -14.11 23.46 19.01
N ASN A 236 -15.33 23.94 19.30
CA ASN A 236 -16.55 23.22 18.97
C ASN A 236 -16.81 23.16 17.45
N ASP A 237 -16.26 24.09 16.67
CA ASP A 237 -16.52 24.22 15.23
C ASP A 237 -16.20 22.95 14.44
N LEU A 238 -15.06 22.32 14.75
CA LEU A 238 -14.63 21.11 14.06
C LEU A 238 -15.52 19.91 14.42
N TYR A 239 -15.96 19.83 15.68
CA TYR A 239 -16.87 18.78 16.15
C TYR A 239 -18.32 19.02 15.71
N GLN A 240 -18.76 20.28 15.60
CA GLN A 240 -20.08 20.63 15.10
C GLN A 240 -20.21 20.30 13.61
N ARG A 241 -19.16 20.52 12.82
CA ARG A 241 -19.11 20.03 11.42
C ARG A 241 -19.16 18.51 11.31
N VAL A 242 -18.62 17.78 12.28
CA VAL A 242 -18.77 16.31 12.34
C VAL A 242 -20.23 15.94 12.64
N LEU A 243 -20.88 16.62 13.59
CA LEU A 243 -22.29 16.40 13.92
C LEU A 243 -23.24 16.75 12.75
N ASP A 244 -22.92 17.80 11.99
CA ASP A 244 -23.70 18.24 10.83
C ASP A 244 -23.46 17.37 9.57
N HIS A 245 -22.69 16.28 9.69
CA HIS A 245 -22.26 15.45 8.56
C HIS A 245 -21.63 16.29 7.43
N GLY A 246 -20.81 17.26 7.85
CA GLY A 246 -20.19 18.25 6.99
C GLY A 246 -19.19 17.64 6.02
N SER A 247 -18.91 18.40 4.96
CA SER A 247 -17.85 18.08 4.02
C SER A 247 -16.73 19.12 4.10
N GLY A 248 -15.54 18.75 3.64
CA GLY A 248 -14.43 19.70 3.56
C GLY A 248 -13.23 19.18 2.79
N VAL A 249 -12.20 20.02 2.69
CA VAL A 249 -10.92 19.67 2.04
C VAL A 249 -9.95 19.14 3.09
N LEU A 250 -9.24 18.05 2.79
CA LEU A 250 -8.09 17.59 3.56
C LEU A 250 -6.85 17.69 2.68
N SER A 251 -5.85 18.44 3.11
CA SER A 251 -4.56 18.51 2.42
C SER A 251 -3.40 18.54 3.39
N PHE A 252 -2.27 17.92 3.01
CA PHE A 252 -1.03 17.98 3.76
C PHE A 252 0.18 17.71 2.88
N ASN A 253 1.31 18.28 3.26
CA ASN A 253 2.59 18.05 2.61
C ASN A 253 3.43 17.09 3.46
N ILE A 254 4.02 16.09 2.83
CA ILE A 254 4.95 15.14 3.44
C ILE A 254 6.28 15.12 2.69
N GLY A 255 7.39 15.45 3.37
CA GLY A 255 8.72 15.35 2.79
C GLY A 255 9.83 16.08 3.56
N ASN A 256 11.07 15.82 3.17
CA ASN A 256 12.23 16.14 4.01
C ASN A 256 13.02 17.38 3.58
N ALA A 257 12.90 17.80 2.32
CA ALA A 257 13.61 18.96 1.78
C ALA A 257 12.72 19.70 0.77
N ALA A 258 13.08 20.95 0.45
CA ALA A 258 12.42 21.70 -0.62
C ALA A 258 12.49 20.90 -1.93
N ASN A 259 11.38 20.84 -2.67
CA ASN A 259 11.22 20.06 -3.91
C ASN A 259 11.33 18.52 -3.74
N GLN A 260 11.36 18.01 -2.51
CA GLN A 260 11.31 16.57 -2.19
C GLN A 260 10.13 16.27 -1.26
N LYS A 261 8.97 16.83 -1.61
CA LYS A 261 7.71 16.70 -0.88
C LYS A 261 6.60 16.19 -1.79
N TYR A 262 5.67 15.46 -1.19
CA TYR A 262 4.36 15.18 -1.77
C TYR A 262 3.31 16.05 -1.09
N ALA A 263 2.49 16.75 -1.87
CA ALA A 263 1.24 17.33 -1.40
C ALA A 263 0.11 16.35 -1.72
N LEU A 264 -0.52 15.80 -0.69
CA LEU A 264 -1.74 15.00 -0.84
C LEU A 264 -2.94 15.94 -0.67
N LEU A 265 -3.86 15.89 -1.63
CA LEU A 265 -5.07 16.68 -1.68
C LEU A 265 -6.28 15.75 -1.86
N LEU A 266 -7.14 15.75 -0.85
CA LEU A 266 -8.46 15.15 -0.86
C LEU A 266 -9.48 16.30 -0.93
N PRO A 267 -9.97 16.66 -2.13
CA PRO A 267 -10.75 17.87 -2.34
C PRO A 267 -12.11 17.84 -1.63
N LYS A 268 -12.68 16.64 -1.44
CA LYS A 268 -13.93 16.46 -0.73
C LYS A 268 -13.88 15.24 0.15
N ILE A 269 -13.78 15.47 1.45
CA ILE A 269 -13.97 14.47 2.50
C ILE A 269 -15.31 14.69 3.18
N ILE A 270 -15.98 13.60 3.53
CA ILE A 270 -17.18 13.57 4.36
C ILE A 270 -16.77 12.97 5.70
N PHE A 271 -17.09 13.67 6.79
CA PHE A 271 -16.84 13.17 8.13
C PHE A 271 -17.86 12.08 8.48
N GLY A 272 -17.36 10.98 9.03
CA GLY A 272 -18.19 9.92 9.60
C GLY A 272 -18.53 10.21 11.06
N ASN A 273 -18.90 9.16 11.79
CA ASN A 273 -19.22 9.25 13.21
C ASN A 273 -17.96 9.55 14.03
N GLY A 274 -17.64 10.83 14.20
CA GLY A 274 -16.57 11.24 15.09
C GLY A 274 -17.03 11.21 16.53
N GLU A 275 -16.13 10.77 17.40
CA GLU A 275 -16.36 10.66 18.84
C GLU A 275 -15.45 11.65 19.56
N ARG A 276 -16.03 12.48 20.42
CA ARG A 276 -15.27 13.19 21.45
C ARG A 276 -14.99 12.20 22.57
N ARG A 277 -13.71 11.95 22.86
CA ARG A 277 -13.26 11.14 23.99
C ARG A 277 -12.82 12.07 25.11
N PRO A 278 -13.70 12.40 26.07
CA PRO A 278 -13.26 12.99 27.33
C PRO A 278 -12.45 11.91 28.06
N GLY A 279 -11.13 12.06 28.09
CA GLY A 279 -10.25 11.15 28.81
C GLY A 279 -10.42 11.22 30.34
N GLY A 280 -9.60 10.48 31.08
CA GLY A 280 -9.58 10.52 32.55
C GLY A 280 -8.88 11.76 33.11
N ASN A 281 -8.70 11.84 34.44
CA ASN A 281 -8.11 12.99 35.15
C ASN A 281 -6.69 13.39 34.68
N THR A 282 -6.01 12.56 33.88
CA THR A 282 -4.64 12.78 33.38
C THR A 282 -4.54 12.82 31.86
N ASP A 283 -5.66 12.71 31.14
CA ASP A 283 -5.68 12.59 29.68
C ASP A 283 -6.28 13.85 29.02
N ASP A 284 -5.71 14.24 27.89
CA ASP A 284 -6.26 15.32 27.06
C ASP A 284 -7.56 14.89 26.37
N VAL A 285 -8.51 15.82 26.21
CA VAL A 285 -9.72 15.57 25.42
C VAL A 285 -9.38 15.52 23.94
N MET A 286 -9.59 14.35 23.34
CA MET A 286 -9.31 14.11 21.93
C MET A 286 -10.61 13.91 21.16
N VAL A 287 -10.61 14.30 19.89
CA VAL A 287 -11.67 13.92 18.94
C VAL A 287 -11.08 12.97 17.90
N SER A 288 -11.69 11.79 17.79
CA SER A 288 -11.41 10.84 16.72
C SER A 288 -12.47 11.01 15.64
N ILE A 289 -12.05 11.28 14.41
CA ILE A 289 -12.93 11.60 13.29
C ILE A 289 -12.59 10.70 12.13
N PRO A 290 -13.36 9.63 11.88
CA PRO A 290 -13.26 8.89 10.65
C PRO A 290 -13.72 9.78 9.49
N PHE A 291 -13.08 9.68 8.34
CA PHE A 291 -13.48 10.39 7.13
C PHE A 291 -13.45 9.46 5.91
N ARG A 292 -14.28 9.79 4.92
CA ARG A 292 -14.28 9.16 3.60
C ARG A 292 -14.15 10.22 2.53
N ALA A 293 -13.19 10.05 1.63
CA ALA A 293 -13.07 10.91 0.46
C ALA A 293 -14.07 10.51 -0.61
N VAL A 294 -14.64 11.50 -1.28
CA VAL A 294 -15.58 11.33 -2.37
C VAL A 294 -15.11 12.11 -3.59
N TYR A 295 -15.57 11.69 -4.75
CA TYR A 295 -15.21 12.31 -6.01
C TYR A 295 -15.68 13.78 -6.05
N ASP A 296 -14.78 14.66 -6.49
CA ASP A 296 -15.05 16.07 -6.74
C ASP A 296 -14.99 16.37 -8.25
N GLN A 297 -16.01 17.06 -8.77
CA GLN A 297 -16.14 17.38 -10.20
C GLN A 297 -15.16 18.48 -10.65
N THR A 298 -14.72 19.36 -9.74
CA THR A 298 -13.82 20.48 -10.08
C THR A 298 -12.39 19.98 -10.27
N THR A 299 -11.96 19.09 -9.37
CA THR A 299 -10.64 18.47 -9.39
C THR A 299 -10.60 17.27 -10.34
N ASP A 300 -11.77 16.71 -10.68
CA ASP A 300 -11.94 15.47 -11.45
C ASP A 300 -11.20 14.29 -10.81
N ALA A 301 -11.21 14.24 -9.47
CA ALA A 301 -10.51 13.24 -8.68
C ALA A 301 -11.08 13.12 -7.27
N THR A 302 -10.95 11.92 -6.68
CA THR A 302 -11.15 11.65 -5.25
C THR A 302 -9.86 11.93 -4.46
N LEU A 303 -8.69 11.65 -5.06
CA LEU A 303 -7.37 11.92 -4.48
C LEU A 303 -6.44 12.46 -5.56
N GLN A 304 -5.79 13.57 -5.25
CA GLN A 304 -4.71 14.14 -6.05
C GLN A 304 -3.42 14.16 -5.23
N ILE A 305 -2.31 13.78 -5.85
CA ILE A 305 -0.98 13.88 -5.26
C ILE A 305 -0.12 14.73 -6.16
N THR A 306 0.57 15.73 -5.61
CA THR A 306 1.55 16.54 -6.34
C THR A 306 2.93 16.29 -5.77
N ARG A 307 3.89 15.88 -6.60
CA ARG A 307 5.29 15.67 -6.19
C ARG A 307 6.15 16.89 -6.47
N GLY A 308 7.27 17.00 -5.77
CA GLY A 308 8.27 18.03 -6.06
C GLY A 308 7.86 19.43 -5.58
N VAL A 309 7.02 19.50 -4.54
CA VAL A 309 6.54 20.77 -3.99
C VAL A 309 7.66 21.48 -3.24
N ALA A 310 7.80 22.80 -3.46
CA ALA A 310 8.79 23.65 -2.81
C ALA A 310 8.62 23.68 -1.28
#